data_AF-A0A563F056-F1
#
_entry.id   AF-A0A563F056-F1
#
_cell.length_a   1.000
_cell.length_b   1.000
_cell.length_c   1.000
_cell.angle_alpha   90.00
_cell.angle_beta   90.00
_cell.angle_gamma   90.00
#
_symmetry.space_group_name_H-M   'P 1'
#
loop_
_entity.id
_entity.type
_entity.pdbx_description
1 polymer ?
#
loop_
_entity_poly.entity_id
_entity_poly.type
_entity_poly.pdbx_seq_one_letter_code
_entity_poly.pdbx_strand_id
1 'polypeptide(L)'
;MASPAAPLPAGPPDRSPRAIRAALLPEETADFDRDYQRARKIAAETLSLDELQQTLEHWHRIARMTQADPAAHRRMLLRAEQTLRTGVLPTDSVSAEDVQALLRERLGQ
;
A
#
# COMPACT_ATOMS: atom_id res chain seq x y z
N MET A 1 29.66 11.41 27.68
CA MET A 1 28.27 11.83 27.39
C MET A 1 27.72 10.83 26.37
N ALA A 2 26.69 10.07 26.69
CA ALA A 2 26.12 9.08 25.77
C ALA A 2 25.28 9.82 24.71
N SER A 3 25.58 9.62 23.42
CA SER A 3 24.74 10.11 22.33
C SER A 3 23.34 9.49 22.45
N PRO A 4 22.26 10.25 22.16
CA PRO A 4 20.93 9.66 22.11
C PRO A 4 20.89 8.67 20.95
N ALA A 5 20.49 7.43 21.22
CA ALA A 5 20.23 6.45 20.18
C ALA A 5 19.16 7.03 19.24
N ALA A 6 19.45 7.04 17.94
CA ALA A 6 18.46 7.40 16.93
C ALA A 6 17.20 6.55 17.16
N PRO A 7 15.99 7.13 17.07
CA PRO A 7 14.77 6.36 17.23
C PRO A 7 14.78 5.21 16.23
N LEU A 8 14.58 3.99 16.74
CA LEU A 8 14.42 2.81 15.90
C LEU A 8 13.34 3.10 14.85
N PRO A 9 13.54 2.68 13.58
CA PRO A 9 12.50 2.81 12.57
C PRO A 9 11.22 2.18 13.14
N ALA A 10 10.12 2.95 13.12
CA ALA A 10 8.84 2.47 13.59
C ALA A 10 8.53 1.13 12.89
N GLY A 11 8.28 0.08 13.69
CA GLY A 11 7.89 -1.22 13.15
C GLY A 11 6.64 -1.08 12.27
N PRO A 12 6.37 -2.06 11.39
CA PRO A 12 5.18 -2.01 10.56
C PRO A 12 3.93 -1.80 11.43
N PRO A 13 2.92 -1.05 10.94
CA PRO A 13 1.72 -0.80 11.73
C PRO A 13 1.08 -2.13 12.12
N ASP A 14 0.38 -2.16 13.25
CA ASP A 14 -0.46 -3.31 13.60
C ASP A 14 -1.55 -3.51 12.52
N ARG A 15 -2.09 -4.73 12.39
CA ARG A 15 -3.13 -5.04 11.40
C ARG A 15 -4.52 -4.52 11.77
N SER A 16 -4.67 -3.87 12.92
CA SER A 16 -5.95 -3.26 13.30
C SER A 16 -6.35 -2.14 12.33
N PRO A 17 -7.65 -1.99 12.03
CA PRO A 17 -8.14 -0.94 11.12
C PRO A 17 -7.69 0.47 11.53
N ARG A 18 -7.64 0.74 12.84
CA ARG A 18 -7.21 2.04 13.38
C ARG A 18 -5.72 2.30 13.13
N ALA A 19 -4.87 1.29 13.33
CA ALA A 19 -3.43 1.42 13.10
C ALA A 19 -3.12 1.57 11.60
N ILE A 20 -3.79 0.79 10.74
CA ILE A 20 -3.70 0.93 9.29
C ILE A 20 -4.09 2.35 8.87
N ARG A 21 -5.26 2.84 9.29
CA ARG A 21 -5.75 4.18 8.93
C ARG A 21 -4.78 5.29 9.36
N ALA A 22 -4.18 5.19 10.54
CA ALA A 22 -3.23 6.18 11.04
C ALA A 22 -1.88 6.20 10.29
N ALA A 23 -1.57 5.13 9.58
CA ALA A 23 -0.34 4.95 8.83
C ALA A 23 -0.43 5.37 7.35
N LEU A 24 -1.65 5.60 6.85
CA LEU A 24 -1.91 5.99 5.48
C LEU A 24 -1.65 7.48 5.26
N LEU A 25 -1.47 7.86 4.00
CA LEU A 25 -1.48 9.26 3.62
C LEU A 25 -2.90 9.85 3.76
N PRO A 26 -3.02 11.17 4.01
CA PRO A 26 -4.32 11.85 4.01
C PRO A 26 -5.15 11.59 2.75
N GLU A 27 -4.47 11.51 1.60
CA GLU A 27 -5.05 11.27 0.28
C GLU A 27 -5.71 9.89 0.16
N GLU A 28 -5.22 8.89 0.89
CA GLU A 28 -5.67 7.50 0.83
C GLU A 28 -6.72 7.15 1.91
N THR A 29 -6.84 7.99 2.93
CA THR A 29 -7.69 7.71 4.09
C THR A 29 -9.17 7.58 3.72
N ALA A 30 -9.65 8.38 2.77
CA ALA A 30 -11.03 8.34 2.32
C ALA A 30 -11.36 7.03 1.55
N ASP A 31 -10.40 6.53 0.77
CA ASP A 31 -10.56 5.27 0.04
C ASP A 31 -10.53 4.08 1.00
N PHE A 32 -9.62 4.10 1.98
CA PHE A 32 -9.62 3.11 3.06
C PHE A 32 -10.97 3.06 3.80
N ASP A 33 -11.49 4.23 4.22
CA ASP A 33 -12.75 4.30 4.95
C ASP A 33 -13.92 3.74 4.10
N ARG A 34 -13.94 4.03 2.79
CA ARG A 34 -14.96 3.54 1.86
C ARG A 34 -14.91 2.02 1.70
N ASP A 35 -13.73 1.47 1.45
CA ASP A 35 -13.53 0.03 1.23
C ASP A 35 -13.80 -0.75 2.51
N TYR A 36 -13.33 -0.26 3.65
CA TYR A 36 -13.59 -0.87 4.95
C TYR A 36 -15.09 -0.92 5.27
N GLN A 37 -15.85 0.15 4.99
CA GLN A 37 -17.29 0.16 5.20
C GLN A 37 -18.02 -0.81 4.26
N ARG A 38 -17.61 -0.87 2.98
CA ARG A 38 -18.15 -1.83 2.02
C ARG A 38 -17.91 -3.27 2.49
N ALA A 39 -16.67 -3.61 2.84
CA ALA A 39 -16.32 -4.96 3.30
C ALA A 39 -17.05 -5.34 4.60
N ARG A 40 -17.23 -4.39 5.53
CA ARG A 40 -18.04 -4.61 6.74
C ARG A 40 -19.49 -4.92 6.43
N LYS A 41 -20.09 -4.22 5.46
CA LYS A 41 -21.47 -4.48 5.03
C LYS A 41 -21.60 -5.88 4.43
N ILE A 42 -20.70 -6.25 3.51
CA ILE A 42 -20.67 -7.59 2.91
C ILE A 42 -20.51 -8.66 3.98
N ALA A 43 -19.63 -8.43 4.96
CA ALA A 43 -19.43 -9.38 6.04
C ALA A 43 -20.67 -9.55 6.92
N ALA A 44 -21.41 -8.47 7.18
CA ALA A 44 -22.66 -8.53 7.92
C ALA A 44 -23.77 -9.26 7.14
N GLU A 45 -23.80 -9.12 5.81
CA GLU A 45 -24.79 -9.77 4.93
C GLU A 45 -24.52 -11.26 4.71
N THR A 46 -23.24 -11.63 4.58
CA THR A 46 -22.81 -13.00 4.26
C THR A 46 -22.41 -13.83 5.48
N LEU A 47 -22.26 -13.17 6.64
CA LEU A 47 -21.69 -13.74 7.87
C LEU A 47 -20.26 -14.31 7.70
N SER A 48 -19.55 -13.89 6.64
CA SER A 48 -18.14 -14.22 6.43
C SER A 48 -17.26 -12.98 6.59
N LEU A 49 -16.10 -13.15 7.24
CA LEU A 49 -15.10 -12.09 7.42
C LEU A 49 -14.03 -12.09 6.33
N ASP A 50 -14.10 -13.00 5.35
CA ASP A 50 -13.01 -13.19 4.37
C ASP A 50 -12.74 -11.90 3.57
N GLU A 51 -13.78 -11.24 3.08
CA GLU A 51 -13.67 -9.97 2.34
C GLU A 51 -13.06 -8.86 3.21
N LEU A 52 -13.44 -8.81 4.49
CA LEU A 52 -12.92 -7.84 5.43
C LEU A 52 -11.44 -8.07 5.72
N GLN A 53 -11.03 -9.33 5.88
CA GLN A 53 -9.63 -9.69 6.10
C GLN A 53 -8.79 -9.35 4.88
N GLN A 54 -9.24 -9.70 3.67
CA GLN A 54 -8.55 -9.38 2.42
C GLN A 54 -8.40 -7.86 2.24
N THR A 55 -9.46 -7.11 2.53
CA THR A 55 -9.44 -5.64 2.50
C THR A 55 -8.40 -5.09 3.47
N LEU A 56 -8.36 -5.56 4.72
CA LEU A 56 -7.38 -5.10 5.70
C LEU A 56 -5.95 -5.49 5.33
N GLU A 57 -5.72 -6.68 4.77
CA GLU A 57 -4.39 -7.10 4.32
C GLU A 57 -3.88 -6.26 3.14
N HIS A 58 -4.75 -5.91 2.20
CA HIS A 58 -4.44 -5.01 1.11
C HIS A 58 -3.98 -3.64 1.63
N TRP A 59 -4.78 -3.02 2.49
CA TRP A 59 -4.48 -1.71 3.06
C TRP A 59 -3.30 -1.73 4.03
N HIS A 60 -3.07 -2.84 4.75
CA HIS A 60 -1.88 -3.02 5.58
C HIS A 60 -0.59 -2.99 4.75
N ARG A 61 -0.60 -3.58 3.55
CA ARG A 61 0.54 -3.53 2.62
C ARG A 61 0.83 -2.10 2.16
N ILE A 62 -0.22 -1.35 1.82
CA ILE A 62 -0.10 0.06 1.44
C ILE A 62 0.48 0.86 2.61
N ALA A 63 -0.11 0.74 3.80
CA ALA A 63 0.37 1.41 5.01
C ALA A 63 1.85 1.11 5.32
N ARG A 64 2.30 -0.13 5.10
CA ARG A 64 3.72 -0.50 5.24
C ARG A 64 4.62 0.21 4.22
N MET A 65 4.20 0.30 2.97
CA MET A 65 4.94 1.01 1.93
C MET A 65 4.99 2.51 2.21
N THR A 66 3.86 3.09 2.61
CA THR A 66 3.73 4.49 3.00
C THR A 66 4.65 4.84 4.16
N GLN A 67 4.72 4.02 5.22
CA GLN A 67 5.61 4.28 6.35
C GLN A 67 7.09 4.15 5.99
N ALA A 68 7.44 3.24 5.09
CA ALA A 68 8.83 3.03 4.68
C ALA A 68 9.39 4.25 3.92
N ASP A 69 8.61 4.84 3.01
CA ASP A 69 8.96 6.09 2.33
C ASP A 69 7.70 6.86 1.88
N PRO A 70 7.20 7.79 2.72
CA PRO A 70 5.99 8.57 2.39
C PRO A 70 6.15 9.46 1.15
N ALA A 71 7.38 9.90 0.84
CA ALA A 71 7.65 10.78 -0.29
C ALA A 71 7.72 10.00 -1.60
N ALA A 72 8.34 8.81 -1.60
CA ALA A 72 8.25 7.89 -2.73
C ALA A 72 6.81 7.46 -2.99
N HIS A 73 6.05 7.13 -1.94
CA HIS A 73 4.64 6.74 -2.08
C HIS A 73 3.78 7.85 -2.70
N ARG A 74 3.92 9.10 -2.25
CA ARG A 74 3.25 10.25 -2.91
C ARG A 74 3.64 10.41 -4.37
N ARG A 75 4.93 10.30 -4.69
CA ARG A 75 5.40 10.38 -6.09
C ARG A 75 4.81 9.27 -6.94
N MET A 76 4.70 8.05 -6.40
CA MET A 76 4.03 6.94 -7.07
C MET A 76 2.56 7.25 -7.34
N LEU A 77 1.81 7.77 -6.35
CA LEU A 77 0.40 8.14 -6.54
C LEU A 77 0.22 9.21 -7.63
N LEU A 78 1.06 10.26 -7.64
CA LEU A 78 1.02 11.29 -8.68
C LEU A 78 1.32 10.73 -10.07
N ARG A 79 2.28 9.80 -10.18
CA ARG A 79 2.58 9.11 -11.44
C ARG A 79 1.41 8.24 -11.89
N ALA A 80 0.80 7.49 -10.99
CA ALA A 80 -0.37 6.65 -11.29
C ALA A 80 -1.54 7.50 -11.78
N GLU A 81 -1.83 8.62 -11.12
CA GLU A 81 -2.87 9.56 -11.54
C GLU A 81 -2.58 10.15 -12.93
N GLN A 82 -1.33 10.53 -13.19
CA GLN A 82 -0.91 11.03 -14.49
C GLN A 82 -1.14 9.98 -15.57
N THR A 83 -0.73 8.73 -15.35
CA THR A 83 -0.94 7.62 -16.29
C THR A 83 -2.42 7.31 -16.50
N LEU A 84 -3.24 7.31 -15.44
CA LEU A 84 -4.69 7.10 -15.59
C LEU A 84 -5.35 8.22 -16.41
N ARG A 85 -4.85 9.46 -16.29
CA ARG A 85 -5.35 10.61 -17.05
C ARG A 85 -4.89 10.63 -18.51
N THR A 86 -3.63 10.30 -18.77
CA THR A 86 -3.02 10.44 -20.10
C THR A 86 -3.00 9.14 -20.90
N GLY A 87 -3.17 7.99 -20.24
CA GLY A 87 -2.93 6.66 -20.81
C GLY A 87 -1.45 6.35 -21.07
N VAL A 88 -0.53 7.24 -20.70
CA VAL A 88 0.90 7.12 -21.00
C VAL A 88 1.66 6.68 -19.74
N LEU A 89 2.45 5.62 -19.89
CA LEU A 89 3.34 5.14 -18.85
C LEU A 89 4.52 6.11 -18.64
N PRO A 90 5.05 6.26 -17.41
CA PRO A 90 6.26 7.04 -17.15
C PRO A 90 7.42 6.63 -18.07
N THR A 91 8.27 7.58 -18.47
CA THR A 91 9.40 7.33 -19.40
C THR A 91 10.42 6.32 -18.86
N ASP A 92 10.50 6.16 -17.54
CA ASP A 92 11.31 5.19 -16.81
C ASP A 92 10.60 3.83 -16.60
N SER A 93 9.44 3.61 -17.21
CA SER A 93 8.71 2.34 -17.10
C SER A 93 9.40 1.25 -17.91
N VAL A 94 9.61 0.11 -17.26
CA VAL A 94 10.06 -1.13 -17.91
C VAL A 94 8.86 -1.93 -18.42
N SER A 95 9.06 -2.68 -19.50
CA SER A 95 8.01 -3.56 -20.03
C SER A 95 7.66 -4.64 -19.01
N ALA A 96 6.40 -5.12 -19.04
CA ALA A 96 6.01 -6.30 -18.27
C ALA A 96 6.88 -7.52 -18.62
N GLU A 97 7.36 -7.60 -19.87
CA GLU A 97 8.28 -8.64 -20.35
C GLU A 97 9.66 -8.51 -19.70
N ASP A 98 10.18 -7.29 -19.56
CA ASP A 98 11.46 -7.01 -18.89
C ASP A 98 11.39 -7.36 -17.39
N VAL A 99 10.26 -7.00 -16.75
CA VAL A 99 10.02 -7.37 -15.33
C VAL A 99 9.96 -8.88 -15.17
N GLN A 100 9.25 -9.59 -16.06
CA GLN A 100 9.20 -11.04 -16.03
C GLN A 100 10.58 -11.67 -16.28
N ALA A 101 11.38 -11.12 -17.20
CA ALA A 101 12.74 -11.58 -17.47
C ALA A 101 13.64 -11.40 -16.23
N LEU A 102 13.60 -10.23 -15.58
CA LEU A 102 14.34 -9.96 -14.34
C LEU A 102 13.90 -10.86 -13.18
N LEU A 103 12.60 -11.11 -13.03
CA LEU A 103 12.09 -12.01 -11.99
C LEU A 103 12.51 -13.45 -12.25
N ARG A 104 12.53 -13.89 -13.51
CA ARG A 104 13.00 -15.21 -13.91
C ARG A 104 14.49 -15.41 -13.63
N GLU A 105 15.30 -14.40 -13.98
CA GLU A 105 16.74 -14.38 -13.70
C GLU A 105 17.03 -14.41 -12.19
N ARG A 106 16.27 -13.64 -11.39
CA ARG A 106 16.41 -13.64 -9.92
C ARG A 106 15.94 -14.93 -9.24
N LEU A 107 15.04 -15.68 -9.86
CA LEU A 107 14.50 -16.94 -9.33
C LEU A 107 15.27 -18.17 -9.82
N GLY A 108 16.32 -18.01 -10.64
CA GLY A 108 17.26 -19.08 -10.97
C GLY A 108 16.72 -20.07 -12.00
N GLN A 109 16.46 -19.55 -13.21
CA GLN A 109 17.03 -20.16 -14.41
C GLN A 109 18.25 -19.33 -14.80
#